data_AF-A0A7V8YIM0-F1
#
_entry.id   AF-A0A7V8YIM0-F1
#
_cell.length_a   1.000
_cell.length_b   1.000
_cell.length_c   1.000
_cell.angle_alpha   90.00
_cell.angle_beta   90.00
_cell.angle_gamma   90.00
#
_symmetry.space_group_name_H-M   'P 1'
#
loop_
_entity.id
_entity.type
_entity.pdbx_description
1 polymer ?
#
loop_
_entity_poly.entity_id
_entity_poly.type
_entity_poly.pdbx_seq_one_letter_code
_entity_poly.pdbx_strand_id
1 'polypeptide(L)'
;MWGIRNGTPAAVPPWKAPAAISSQPTGLRGRCQAISTPAVAQDSAIAVLVSTKVSRISAKLIPLATAPPRPVIASTSTSTSPNAPAATSVVRGVRPCSSRLFNRTTAWRITVAATGPAAVGAVRLLLPYDTTDGTASVVEKIAANPGRESVVLWLSYLAVLALPVGVLLAGRLAIRTRPVLGAVAAVVSWLGFGSLAASVIIPDYAALAAVTSGAPNKTTVAMLDSLAGQAPTATATVVFVAGHILGAILLALALRRAIPGWAALALAVSQPLHFIFAVLVPQSRARCGCLVAYRGGAGGRGRRHPTTTATEELAMRMIAEPLFQRVGAAVVFIP
;
A
#
# COMPACT_ATOMS: atom_id res chain seq x y z
N MET A 1 40.40 20.64 -36.31
CA MET A 1 39.43 21.30 -37.20
C MET A 1 38.50 20.22 -37.75
N TRP A 2 37.37 19.97 -37.10
CA TRP A 2 36.40 18.93 -37.50
C TRP A 2 35.10 19.63 -37.90
N GLY A 3 34.75 19.53 -39.18
CA GLY A 3 33.59 20.20 -39.76
C GLY A 3 32.30 19.44 -39.47
N ILE A 4 31.38 20.11 -38.78
CA ILE A 4 30.00 19.66 -38.59
C ILE A 4 29.25 19.95 -39.89
N ARG A 5 28.85 18.89 -40.63
CA ARG A 5 27.88 19.03 -41.72
C ARG A 5 26.48 19.13 -41.12
N ASN A 6 25.82 20.25 -41.38
CA ASN A 6 24.39 20.42 -41.14
C ASN A 6 23.62 19.52 -42.11
N GLY A 7 23.14 18.37 -41.62
CA GLY A 7 22.19 17.54 -42.32
C GLY A 7 20.79 18.16 -42.27
N THR A 8 20.20 18.38 -43.43
CA THR A 8 18.81 18.79 -43.64
C THR A 8 17.85 17.78 -42.96
N PRO A 9 16.82 18.22 -42.22
CA PRO A 9 15.85 17.29 -41.63
C PRO A 9 15.05 16.60 -42.74
N ALA A 10 15.06 15.26 -42.72
CA ALA A 10 14.24 14.45 -43.60
C ALA A 10 12.75 14.72 -43.34
N ALA A 11 12.00 14.95 -44.42
CA ALA A 11 10.56 15.16 -44.38
C ALA A 11 9.85 13.93 -43.79
N VAL A 12 9.09 14.14 -42.72
CA VAL A 12 8.22 13.12 -42.11
C VAL A 12 7.06 12.85 -43.08
N PRO A 13 6.82 11.61 -43.52
CA PRO A 13 5.68 11.29 -44.37
C PRO A 13 4.36 11.46 -43.60
N PRO A 14 3.27 11.92 -44.25
CA PRO A 14 1.99 12.13 -43.59
C PRO A 14 1.38 10.80 -43.12
N TRP A 15 1.03 10.76 -41.83
CA TRP A 15 0.27 9.69 -41.20
C TRP A 15 -1.08 9.51 -41.91
N LYS A 16 -1.26 8.38 -42.60
CA LYS A 16 -2.58 7.93 -43.08
C LYS A 16 -3.31 7.23 -41.92
N ALA A 17 -4.43 7.80 -41.48
CA ALA A 17 -5.32 7.16 -40.52
C ALA A 17 -5.90 5.85 -41.11
N PRO A 18 -5.92 4.73 -40.36
CA PRO A 18 -6.59 3.52 -40.80
C PRO A 18 -8.11 3.69 -40.82
N ALA A 19 -8.74 3.07 -41.83
CA ALA A 19 -10.19 3.10 -42.04
C ALA A 19 -10.96 2.46 -40.87
N ALA A 20 -12.06 3.09 -40.49
CA ALA A 20 -12.98 2.59 -39.47
C ALA A 20 -13.59 1.25 -39.89
N ILE A 21 -13.32 0.19 -39.13
CA ILE A 21 -13.99 -1.10 -39.26
C ILE A 21 -15.34 -1.01 -38.54
N SER A 22 -16.41 -0.91 -39.33
CA SER A 22 -17.79 -1.05 -38.88
C SER A 22 -18.11 -2.54 -38.70
N SER A 23 -18.29 -2.98 -37.45
CA SER A 23 -18.86 -4.29 -37.15
C SER A 23 -20.30 -4.10 -36.65
N GLN A 24 -21.27 -4.41 -37.51
CA GLN A 24 -22.65 -4.65 -37.08
C GLN A 24 -22.75 -5.98 -36.31
N PRO A 25 -23.49 -6.06 -35.19
CA PRO A 25 -23.86 -7.33 -34.60
C PRO A 25 -25.14 -7.88 -35.24
N THR A 26 -25.04 -9.06 -35.84
CA THR A 26 -26.14 -9.89 -36.31
C THR A 26 -26.87 -10.53 -35.13
N GLY A 27 -28.20 -10.66 -35.27
CA GLY A 27 -29.13 -10.82 -34.16
C GLY A 27 -29.06 -12.12 -33.35
N LEU A 28 -29.51 -12.01 -32.10
CA LEU A 28 -30.13 -13.11 -31.36
C LEU A 28 -31.50 -12.64 -30.87
N ARG A 29 -32.54 -13.28 -31.42
CA ARG A 29 -33.94 -13.15 -31.00
C ARG A 29 -34.18 -13.92 -29.70
N GLY A 30 -34.96 -13.31 -28.81
CA GLY A 30 -36.00 -14.00 -28.06
C GLY A 30 -35.74 -14.23 -26.58
N ARG A 31 -36.31 -13.35 -25.73
CA ARG A 31 -37.42 -13.71 -24.83
C ARG A 31 -37.95 -12.48 -24.09
N CYS A 32 -39.26 -12.46 -23.94
CA CYS A 32 -40.09 -11.43 -23.33
C CYS A 32 -39.69 -11.14 -21.88
N GLN A 33 -39.55 -9.86 -21.54
CA GLN A 33 -40.06 -9.32 -20.28
C GLN A 33 -40.33 -7.84 -20.44
N ALA A 34 -41.60 -7.48 -20.31
CA ALA A 34 -42.10 -6.13 -20.29
C ALA A 34 -41.68 -5.46 -18.97
N ILE A 35 -40.98 -4.33 -19.07
CA ILE A 35 -40.92 -3.33 -18.01
C ILE A 35 -41.22 -2.00 -18.67
N SER A 36 -42.40 -1.47 -18.35
CA SER A 36 -42.89 -0.17 -18.74
C SER A 36 -41.98 0.92 -18.15
N THR A 37 -41.38 1.75 -19.00
CA THR A 37 -40.80 3.03 -18.62
C THR A 37 -41.86 4.13 -18.68
N PRO A 38 -42.05 4.95 -17.64
CA PRO A 38 -42.54 6.31 -17.84
C PRO A 38 -41.35 7.21 -18.23
N ALA A 39 -41.52 7.93 -19.34
CA ALA A 39 -40.66 9.03 -19.75
C ALA A 39 -40.85 10.21 -18.78
N VAL A 40 -39.77 10.62 -18.10
CA VAL A 40 -39.69 11.90 -17.38
C VAL A 40 -38.33 12.53 -17.68
N ALA A 41 -38.38 13.84 -17.90
CA ALA A 41 -37.34 14.73 -18.38
C ALA A 41 -35.95 14.56 -17.73
N GLN A 42 -34.92 14.75 -18.55
CA GLN A 42 -33.53 14.89 -18.14
C GLN A 42 -33.34 16.21 -17.37
N ASP A 43 -33.56 16.18 -16.07
CA ASP A 43 -32.94 17.15 -15.16
C ASP A 43 -31.63 16.58 -14.62
N SER A 44 -30.58 17.38 -14.76
CA SER A 44 -29.21 17.02 -14.41
C SER A 44 -29.07 16.55 -12.96
N ALA A 45 -28.49 15.36 -12.77
CA ALA A 45 -28.24 14.71 -11.48
C ALA A 45 -27.36 15.54 -10.50
N ILE A 46 -26.76 16.63 -10.98
CA ILE A 46 -25.93 17.55 -10.19
C ILE A 46 -26.79 18.56 -9.40
N ALA A 47 -27.97 18.95 -9.90
CA ALA A 47 -28.85 19.90 -9.20
C ALA A 47 -29.55 19.27 -7.97
N VAL A 48 -29.89 17.98 -8.03
CA VAL A 48 -30.59 17.26 -6.94
C VAL A 48 -29.68 17.00 -5.73
N LEU A 49 -28.37 16.88 -5.95
CA LEU A 49 -27.37 16.61 -4.89
C LEU A 49 -26.99 17.86 -4.09
N VAL A 50 -27.16 19.06 -4.66
CA VAL A 50 -26.89 20.33 -3.96
C VAL A 50 -28.09 20.79 -3.13
N SER A 51 -29.32 20.56 -3.59
CA SER A 51 -30.54 20.93 -2.86
C SER A 51 -30.77 20.09 -1.59
N THR A 52 -30.51 18.78 -1.63
CA THR A 52 -30.75 17.89 -0.47
C THR A 52 -29.76 18.09 0.68
N LYS A 53 -28.59 18.70 0.44
CA LYS A 53 -27.58 18.96 1.48
C LYS A 53 -27.83 20.26 2.24
N VAL A 54 -28.40 21.29 1.59
CA VAL A 54 -28.75 22.56 2.23
C VAL A 54 -29.96 22.40 3.15
N SER A 55 -30.93 21.55 2.79
CA SER A 55 -32.13 21.32 3.63
C SER A 55 -31.83 20.61 4.97
N ARG A 56 -30.78 19.78 5.05
CA ARG A 56 -30.41 19.10 6.32
C ARG A 56 -29.60 19.96 7.29
N ILE A 57 -29.04 21.08 6.84
CA ILE A 57 -28.26 21.98 7.71
C ILE A 57 -29.19 22.98 8.41
N SER A 58 -30.30 23.38 7.78
CA SER A 58 -31.28 24.30 8.40
C SER A 58 -32.18 23.66 9.47
N ALA A 59 -32.28 22.33 9.54
CA ALA A 59 -33.12 21.65 10.54
C ALA A 59 -32.46 21.47 11.92
N LYS A 60 -31.23 21.98 12.13
CA LYS A 60 -30.45 21.71 13.36
C LYS A 60 -30.15 22.92 14.24
N LEU A 61 -30.77 24.07 13.96
CA LEU A 61 -30.74 25.25 14.83
C LEU A 61 -32.13 25.42 15.46
N ILE A 62 -32.49 24.50 16.35
CA ILE A 62 -33.56 24.74 17.32
C ILE A 62 -32.90 25.40 18.53
N PRO A 63 -33.33 26.61 18.93
CA PRO A 63 -32.78 27.29 20.10
C PRO A 63 -33.09 26.48 21.36
N LEU A 64 -32.06 26.34 22.19
CA LEU A 64 -32.06 25.64 23.46
C LEU A 64 -32.99 26.35 24.45
N ALA A 65 -34.27 25.97 24.43
CA ALA A 65 -35.23 26.36 25.45
C ALA A 65 -34.92 25.63 26.76
N THR A 66 -34.86 26.42 27.83
CA THR A 66 -34.72 26.07 29.25
C THR A 66 -35.65 24.91 29.64
N ALA A 67 -35.04 23.78 30.06
CA ALA A 67 -35.77 22.66 30.61
C ALA A 67 -36.07 22.88 32.11
N PRO A 68 -37.31 22.66 32.57
CA PRO A 68 -37.67 22.71 33.99
C PRO A 68 -37.19 21.46 34.76
N PRO A 69 -37.15 21.52 36.12
CA PRO A 69 -36.66 20.42 36.95
C PRO A 69 -37.55 19.18 36.87
N ARG A 70 -36.91 18.01 36.73
CA ARG A 70 -37.58 16.70 36.78
C ARG A 70 -38.02 16.36 38.21
N PRO A 71 -39.28 15.96 38.44
CA PRO A 71 -39.69 15.37 39.70
C PRO A 71 -39.21 13.91 39.79
N VAL A 72 -38.73 13.56 40.98
CA VAL A 72 -38.45 12.19 41.43
C VAL A 72 -39.79 11.49 41.62
N ILE A 73 -40.08 10.48 40.80
CA ILE A 73 -41.18 9.54 41.07
C ILE A 73 -40.56 8.16 41.26
N ALA A 74 -40.48 7.76 42.52
CA ALA A 74 -40.39 6.37 42.91
C ALA A 74 -41.74 5.69 42.59
N SER A 75 -41.71 4.56 41.89
CA SER A 75 -42.88 3.68 41.78
C SER A 75 -42.42 2.24 41.71
N THR A 76 -42.37 1.64 42.89
CA THR A 76 -42.55 0.23 43.17
C THR A 76 -43.91 -0.22 42.61
N SER A 77 -43.98 -1.33 41.88
CA SER A 77 -44.97 -2.39 42.14
C SER A 77 -44.82 -3.56 41.17
N THR A 78 -44.59 -4.70 41.80
CA THR A 78 -44.71 -6.08 41.35
C THR A 78 -46.11 -6.34 40.80
N SER A 79 -46.20 -6.88 39.58
CA SER A 79 -47.43 -7.48 39.04
C SER A 79 -47.08 -8.87 38.48
N THR A 80 -47.32 -9.88 39.30
CA THR A 80 -47.35 -11.29 38.90
C THR A 80 -48.72 -11.58 38.28
N SER A 81 -48.75 -11.73 36.95
CA SER A 81 -49.89 -12.25 36.21
C SER A 81 -49.66 -13.75 35.92
N PRO A 82 -50.46 -14.67 36.50
CA PRO A 82 -50.41 -16.08 36.16
C PRO A 82 -51.56 -16.36 35.19
N ASN A 83 -51.32 -16.25 33.88
CA ASN A 83 -52.09 -16.93 32.82
C ASN A 83 -51.65 -16.39 31.45
N ALA A 84 -50.52 -16.88 30.94
CA ALA A 84 -50.16 -16.74 29.53
C ALA A 84 -50.12 -18.15 28.90
N PRO A 85 -50.90 -18.41 27.84
CA PRO A 85 -50.91 -19.71 27.17
C PRO A 85 -49.53 -20.02 26.60
N ALA A 86 -49.13 -21.28 26.72
CA ALA A 86 -47.84 -21.82 26.30
C ALA A 86 -47.47 -21.38 24.88
N ALA A 87 -46.62 -20.36 24.79
CA ALA A 87 -46.01 -19.95 23.53
C ALA A 87 -45.10 -21.09 23.09
N THR A 88 -45.53 -21.83 22.07
CA THR A 88 -44.71 -22.78 21.32
C THR A 88 -43.40 -22.09 20.97
N SER A 89 -42.34 -22.46 21.69
CA SER A 89 -40.97 -22.07 21.44
C SER A 89 -40.61 -22.60 20.06
N VAL A 90 -40.86 -21.79 19.02
CA VAL A 90 -40.27 -21.98 17.72
C VAL A 90 -38.79 -21.71 17.92
N VAL A 91 -38.05 -22.76 18.29
CA VAL A 91 -36.59 -22.78 18.28
C VAL A 91 -36.20 -22.53 16.82
N ARG A 92 -36.07 -21.26 16.50
CA ARG A 92 -35.64 -20.76 15.20
C ARG A 92 -34.21 -21.25 15.06
N GLY A 93 -34.04 -22.41 14.43
CA GLY A 93 -32.76 -23.07 14.23
C GLY A 93 -31.77 -22.04 13.68
N VAL A 94 -30.81 -21.66 14.51
CA VAL A 94 -29.69 -20.81 14.11
C VAL A 94 -28.95 -21.63 13.07
N ARG A 95 -29.25 -21.39 11.79
CA ARG A 95 -28.50 -22.03 10.70
C ARG A 95 -27.04 -21.68 10.94
N PRO A 96 -26.12 -22.65 11.08
CA PRO A 96 -24.71 -22.35 11.20
C PRO A 96 -24.28 -21.64 9.92
N CYS A 97 -24.26 -20.31 9.96
CA CYS A 97 -23.74 -19.48 8.88
C CYS A 97 -22.32 -19.97 8.58
N SER A 98 -22.08 -20.34 7.32
CA SER A 98 -20.92 -21.10 6.90
C SER A 98 -19.61 -20.39 7.28
N SER A 99 -18.91 -20.90 8.29
CA SER A 99 -17.58 -20.45 8.71
C SER A 99 -16.53 -20.51 7.59
N ARG A 100 -16.75 -21.36 6.57
CA ARG A 100 -15.81 -21.58 5.46
C ARG A 100 -15.69 -20.39 4.51
N LEU A 101 -16.78 -19.67 4.23
CA LEU A 101 -16.75 -18.52 3.30
C LEU A 101 -16.07 -17.29 3.91
N PHE A 102 -16.24 -17.08 5.22
CA PHE A 102 -15.61 -15.99 5.95
C PHE A 102 -14.07 -16.12 5.91
N ASN A 103 -13.55 -17.33 6.11
CA ASN A 103 -12.11 -17.61 6.13
C ASN A 103 -11.43 -17.28 4.76
N ARG A 104 -12.05 -17.69 3.64
CA ARG A 104 -11.46 -17.47 2.30
C ARG A 104 -11.28 -15.98 1.95
N THR A 105 -12.24 -15.14 2.34
CA THR A 105 -12.15 -13.69 2.05
C THR A 105 -11.12 -12.97 2.90
N THR A 106 -10.93 -13.40 4.15
CA THR A 106 -9.93 -12.83 5.06
C THR A 106 -8.52 -13.24 4.62
N ALA A 107 -8.30 -14.52 4.33
CA ALA A 107 -7.02 -15.03 3.83
C ALA A 107 -6.56 -14.31 2.54
N TRP A 108 -7.48 -14.09 1.59
CA TRP A 108 -7.19 -13.32 0.38
C TRP A 108 -6.73 -11.89 0.70
N ARG A 109 -7.43 -11.17 1.57
CA ARG A 109 -7.09 -9.79 1.93
C ARG A 109 -5.72 -9.70 2.58
N ILE A 110 -5.39 -10.64 3.46
CA ILE A 110 -4.08 -10.71 4.12
C ILE A 110 -3.01 -10.94 3.06
N THR A 111 -3.22 -11.89 2.15
CA THR A 111 -2.26 -12.22 1.08
C THR A 111 -1.98 -11.00 0.19
N VAL A 112 -3.02 -10.30 -0.25
CA VAL A 112 -2.87 -9.09 -1.07
C VAL A 112 -2.16 -7.97 -0.31
N ALA A 113 -2.56 -7.72 0.94
CA ALA A 113 -1.94 -6.68 1.77
C ALA A 113 -0.46 -6.97 2.06
N ALA A 114 -0.08 -8.24 2.22
CA ALA A 114 1.31 -8.65 2.47
C ALA A 114 2.18 -8.66 1.20
N THR A 115 1.58 -8.76 0.02
CA THR A 115 2.32 -8.85 -1.26
C THR A 115 3.20 -7.62 -1.51
N GLY A 116 2.68 -6.40 -1.24
CA GLY A 116 3.44 -5.15 -1.43
C GLY A 116 4.71 -5.07 -0.58
N PRO A 117 4.61 -5.17 0.76
CA PRO A 117 5.79 -5.18 1.64
C PRO A 117 6.78 -6.32 1.34
N ALA A 118 6.29 -7.51 0.98
CA ALA A 118 7.14 -8.63 0.58
C ALA A 118 7.95 -8.32 -0.69
N ALA A 119 7.30 -7.72 -1.71
CA ALA A 119 7.97 -7.29 -2.93
C ALA A 119 9.04 -6.22 -2.65
N VAL A 120 8.74 -5.22 -1.80
CA VAL A 120 9.73 -4.21 -1.38
C VAL A 120 10.92 -4.83 -0.64
N GLY A 121 10.68 -5.81 0.24
CA GLY A 121 11.75 -6.55 0.90
C GLY A 121 12.67 -7.26 -0.09
N ALA A 122 12.08 -7.90 -1.11
CA ALA A 122 12.83 -8.55 -2.19
C ALA A 122 13.61 -7.55 -3.05
N VAL A 123 13.02 -6.39 -3.38
CA VAL A 123 13.71 -5.28 -4.08
C VAL A 123 14.96 -4.89 -3.32
N ARG A 124 14.86 -4.64 -2.01
CA ARG A 124 16.04 -4.26 -1.20
C ARG A 124 17.12 -5.33 -1.23
N LEU A 125 16.75 -6.60 -1.07
CA LEU A 125 17.70 -7.70 -1.13
C LEU A 125 18.42 -7.78 -2.49
N LEU A 126 17.71 -7.48 -3.58
CA LEU A 126 18.19 -7.62 -4.94
C LEU A 126 18.76 -6.33 -5.57
N LEU A 127 18.65 -5.16 -4.96
CA LEU A 127 19.10 -3.89 -5.55
C LEU A 127 20.62 -3.88 -5.87
N PRO A 128 21.10 -3.69 -7.12
CA PRO A 128 22.52 -3.84 -7.42
C PRO A 128 23.40 -2.74 -6.79
N TYR A 129 22.80 -1.67 -6.28
CA TYR A 129 23.47 -0.50 -5.70
C TYR A 129 22.98 -0.19 -4.27
N ASP A 130 23.68 0.71 -3.58
CA ASP A 130 23.31 1.23 -2.26
C ASP A 130 22.47 2.50 -2.45
N THR A 131 21.38 2.69 -1.69
CA THR A 131 20.50 3.86 -1.87
C THR A 131 21.11 5.21 -1.48
N THR A 132 22.35 5.20 -1.00
CA THR A 132 23.17 6.39 -0.75
C THR A 132 24.20 6.65 -1.85
N ASP A 133 24.29 5.78 -2.87
CA ASP A 133 25.19 5.98 -4.00
C ASP A 133 24.79 7.22 -4.80
N GLY A 134 25.79 7.93 -5.33
CA GLY A 134 25.55 8.96 -6.33
C GLY A 134 25.16 8.36 -7.69
N THR A 135 24.54 9.17 -8.54
CA THR A 135 24.03 8.76 -9.87
C THR A 135 25.06 8.01 -10.72
N ALA A 136 26.32 8.45 -10.71
CA ALA A 136 27.40 7.78 -11.45
C ALA A 136 27.64 6.33 -11.00
N SER A 137 27.70 6.10 -9.69
CA SER A 137 27.87 4.76 -9.12
C SER A 137 26.64 3.89 -9.32
N VAL A 138 25.43 4.45 -9.28
CA VAL A 138 24.19 3.73 -9.60
C VAL A 138 24.24 3.22 -11.05
N VAL A 139 24.54 4.11 -12.02
CA VAL A 139 24.64 3.74 -13.44
C VAL A 139 25.71 2.67 -13.68
N GLU A 140 26.88 2.81 -13.06
CA GLU A 140 27.96 1.82 -13.14
C GLU A 140 27.52 0.44 -12.61
N LYS A 141 26.90 0.40 -11.42
CA LYS A 141 26.46 -0.86 -10.78
C LYS A 141 25.31 -1.52 -11.54
N ILE A 142 24.40 -0.74 -12.15
CA ILE A 142 23.36 -1.24 -13.05
C ILE A 142 24.00 -1.80 -14.33
N ALA A 143 24.96 -1.09 -14.92
CA ALA A 143 25.70 -1.56 -16.10
C ALA A 143 26.42 -2.89 -15.85
N ALA A 144 26.94 -3.08 -14.65
CA ALA A 144 27.55 -4.34 -14.23
C ALA A 144 26.53 -5.47 -13.96
N ASN A 145 25.25 -5.17 -13.72
CA ASN A 145 24.23 -6.14 -13.30
C ASN A 145 22.83 -5.93 -13.94
N PRO A 146 22.70 -5.80 -15.28
CA PRO A 146 21.44 -5.38 -15.91
C PRO A 146 20.29 -6.39 -15.70
N GLY A 147 20.60 -7.69 -15.66
CA GLY A 147 19.60 -8.73 -15.38
C GLY A 147 19.03 -8.64 -13.95
N ARG A 148 19.87 -8.27 -12.98
CA ARG A 148 19.45 -8.10 -11.59
C ARG A 148 18.56 -6.87 -11.42
N GLU A 149 18.91 -5.77 -12.09
CA GLU A 149 18.09 -4.56 -12.14
C GLU A 149 16.74 -4.82 -12.82
N SER A 150 16.70 -5.62 -13.88
CA SER A 150 15.43 -6.02 -14.52
C SER A 150 14.49 -6.75 -13.54
N VAL A 151 15.01 -7.67 -12.71
CA VAL A 151 14.22 -8.34 -11.67
C VAL A 151 13.73 -7.34 -10.63
N VAL A 152 14.58 -6.40 -10.21
CA VAL A 152 14.19 -5.31 -9.29
C VAL A 152 13.02 -4.52 -9.86
N LEU A 153 13.07 -4.13 -11.14
CA LEU A 153 11.99 -3.37 -11.78
C LEU A 153 10.67 -4.16 -11.84
N TRP A 154 10.70 -5.47 -12.10
CA TRP A 154 9.50 -6.31 -12.03
C TRP A 154 8.90 -6.38 -10.62
N LEU A 155 9.74 -6.52 -9.59
CA LEU A 155 9.30 -6.53 -8.20
C LEU A 155 8.77 -5.15 -7.77
N SER A 156 9.41 -4.08 -8.21
CA SER A 156 8.98 -2.70 -7.97
C SER A 156 7.63 -2.42 -8.66
N TYR A 157 7.42 -2.92 -9.87
CA TYR A 157 6.12 -2.85 -10.55
C TYR A 157 5.02 -3.57 -9.74
N LEU A 158 5.30 -4.80 -9.27
CA LEU A 158 4.39 -5.51 -8.37
C LEU A 158 4.11 -4.73 -7.08
N ALA A 159 5.12 -4.08 -6.50
CA ALA A 159 4.97 -3.24 -5.31
C ALA A 159 4.07 -2.02 -5.55
N VAL A 160 4.22 -1.32 -6.68
CA VAL A 160 3.33 -0.20 -7.07
C VAL A 160 1.88 -0.61 -7.15
N LEU A 161 1.60 -1.80 -7.64
CA LEU A 161 0.23 -2.29 -7.74
C LEU A 161 -0.31 -2.73 -6.37
N ALA A 162 0.49 -3.46 -5.61
CA ALA A 162 0.04 -4.09 -4.37
C ALA A 162 -0.04 -3.13 -3.18
N LEU A 163 0.89 -2.18 -3.04
CA LEU A 163 0.96 -1.29 -1.87
C LEU A 163 -0.26 -0.38 -1.74
N PRO A 164 -0.70 0.37 -2.77
CA PRO A 164 -1.89 1.20 -2.67
C PRO A 164 -3.14 0.35 -2.37
N VAL A 165 -3.28 -0.82 -3.00
CA VAL A 165 -4.39 -1.75 -2.72
C VAL A 165 -4.36 -2.22 -1.27
N GLY A 166 -3.19 -2.58 -0.74
CA GLY A 166 -2.98 -2.93 0.66
C GLY A 166 -3.39 -1.80 1.61
N VAL A 167 -3.06 -0.55 1.27
CA VAL A 167 -3.50 0.64 2.01
C VAL A 167 -5.02 0.79 1.99
N LEU A 168 -5.71 0.55 0.88
CA LEU A 168 -7.18 0.63 0.85
C LEU A 168 -7.82 -0.44 1.73
N LEU A 169 -7.27 -1.67 1.72
CA LEU A 169 -7.77 -2.77 2.54
C LEU A 169 -7.59 -2.47 4.04
N ALA A 170 -6.39 -2.06 4.45
CA ALA A 170 -6.10 -1.68 5.83
C ALA A 170 -6.83 -0.40 6.25
N GLY A 171 -6.88 0.60 5.36
CA GLY A 171 -7.56 1.87 5.54
C GLY A 171 -9.06 1.70 5.77
N ARG A 172 -9.72 0.79 5.03
CA ARG A 172 -11.14 0.48 5.27
C ARG A 172 -11.39 -0.05 6.69
N LEU A 173 -10.48 -0.88 7.21
CA LEU A 173 -10.56 -1.37 8.58
C LEU A 173 -10.31 -0.24 9.59
N ALA A 174 -9.29 0.59 9.33
CA ALA A 174 -8.94 1.75 10.15
C ALA A 174 -10.08 2.80 10.22
N ILE A 175 -10.77 3.07 9.11
CA ILE A 175 -11.91 3.99 9.05
C ILE A 175 -13.07 3.47 9.91
N ARG A 176 -13.29 2.15 9.94
CA ARG A 176 -14.34 1.55 10.77
C ARG A 176 -14.06 1.68 12.27
N THR A 177 -12.80 1.65 12.68
CA THR A 177 -12.44 1.81 14.11
C THR A 177 -12.28 3.26 14.53
N ARG A 178 -11.75 4.12 13.63
CA ARG A 178 -11.46 5.53 13.86
C ARG A 178 -11.67 6.32 12.56
N PRO A 179 -12.88 6.84 12.28
CA PRO A 179 -13.24 7.32 10.94
C PRO A 179 -12.35 8.44 10.42
N VAL A 180 -12.09 9.46 11.24
CA VAL A 180 -11.27 10.61 10.83
C VAL A 180 -9.80 10.20 10.69
N LEU A 181 -9.22 9.62 11.74
CA LEU A 181 -7.80 9.23 11.74
C LEU A 181 -7.50 8.18 10.67
N GLY A 182 -8.38 7.19 10.51
CA GLY A 182 -8.24 6.14 9.49
C GLY A 182 -8.35 6.68 8.07
N ALA A 183 -9.25 7.64 7.82
CA ALA A 183 -9.36 8.28 6.51
C ALA A 183 -8.11 9.09 6.17
N VAL A 184 -7.64 9.93 7.10
CA VAL A 184 -6.40 10.70 6.94
C VAL A 184 -5.21 9.76 6.70
N ALA A 185 -5.06 8.73 7.53
CA ALA A 185 -4.00 7.74 7.39
C ALA A 185 -4.02 7.05 6.02
N ALA A 186 -5.20 6.65 5.54
CA ALA A 186 -5.37 5.98 4.25
C ALA A 186 -5.02 6.90 3.07
N VAL A 187 -5.48 8.16 3.10
CA VAL A 187 -5.17 9.15 2.04
C VAL A 187 -3.68 9.47 2.01
N VAL A 188 -3.07 9.76 3.16
CA VAL A 188 -1.64 10.09 3.25
C VAL A 188 -0.79 8.90 2.78
N SER A 189 -1.12 7.69 3.23
CA SER A 189 -0.42 6.47 2.79
C SER A 189 -0.59 6.21 1.30
N TRP A 190 -1.81 6.39 0.76
CA TRP A 190 -2.11 6.18 -0.66
C TRP A 190 -1.30 7.13 -1.54
N LEU A 191 -1.25 8.42 -1.20
CA LEU A 191 -0.44 9.41 -1.91
C LEU A 191 1.06 9.09 -1.80
N GLY A 192 1.51 8.68 -0.61
CA GLY A 192 2.89 8.23 -0.39
C GLY A 192 3.25 7.08 -1.33
N PHE A 193 2.63 5.93 -1.17
CA PHE A 193 2.93 4.75 -1.99
C PHE A 193 2.61 4.93 -3.48
N GLY A 194 1.59 5.72 -3.82
CA GLY A 194 1.27 6.07 -5.21
C GLY A 194 2.38 6.88 -5.91
N SER A 195 3.18 7.62 -5.13
CA SER A 195 4.30 8.41 -5.66
C SER A 195 5.58 7.59 -5.88
N LEU A 196 5.62 6.30 -5.45
CA LEU A 196 6.78 5.42 -5.58
C LEU A 196 7.25 5.26 -7.04
N ALA A 197 6.32 5.19 -7.99
CA ALA A 197 6.66 5.02 -9.40
C ALA A 197 7.49 6.20 -9.92
N ALA A 198 7.05 7.43 -9.64
CA ALA A 198 7.72 8.64 -10.09
C ALA A 198 9.03 8.93 -9.36
N SER A 199 9.14 8.53 -8.08
CA SER A 199 10.33 8.82 -7.27
C SER A 199 11.47 7.83 -7.45
N VAL A 200 11.18 6.53 -7.61
CA VAL A 200 12.20 5.47 -7.63
C VAL A 200 12.24 4.71 -8.94
N ILE A 201 11.08 4.27 -9.44
CA ILE A 201 11.04 3.32 -10.57
C ILE A 201 11.43 3.97 -11.89
N ILE A 202 10.95 5.19 -12.16
CA ILE A 202 11.26 5.87 -13.43
C ILE A 202 12.77 6.10 -13.61
N PRO A 203 13.52 6.64 -12.62
CA PRO A 203 14.97 6.75 -12.71
C PRO A 203 15.69 5.42 -12.97
N ASP A 204 15.32 4.35 -12.25
CA ASP A 204 15.93 3.01 -12.40
C ASP A 204 15.63 2.42 -13.79
N TYR A 205 14.40 2.57 -14.27
CA TYR A 205 14.00 2.12 -15.60
C TYR A 205 14.76 2.88 -16.69
N ALA A 206 14.92 4.20 -16.54
CA ALA A 206 15.68 5.03 -17.47
C ALA A 206 17.17 4.64 -17.49
N ALA A 207 17.76 4.36 -16.32
CA ALA A 207 19.13 3.88 -16.20
C ALA A 207 19.33 2.53 -16.91
N LEU A 208 18.46 1.54 -16.65
CA LEU A 208 18.54 0.23 -17.31
C LEU A 208 18.31 0.35 -18.82
N ALA A 209 17.34 1.15 -19.27
CA ALA A 209 17.09 1.36 -20.70
C ALA A 209 18.29 2.01 -21.41
N ALA A 210 18.94 2.98 -20.77
CA ALA A 210 20.14 3.62 -21.31
C ALA A 210 21.32 2.64 -21.39
N VAL A 211 21.56 1.86 -20.33
CA VAL A 211 22.58 0.80 -20.30
C VAL A 211 22.34 -0.24 -21.40
N THR A 212 21.11 -0.75 -21.52
CA THR A 212 20.78 -1.81 -22.48
C THR A 212 20.75 -1.35 -23.93
N SER A 213 20.62 -0.03 -24.16
CA SER A 213 20.74 0.58 -25.49
C SER A 213 22.19 0.99 -25.85
N GLY A 214 23.15 0.77 -24.96
CA GLY A 214 24.56 1.14 -25.17
C GLY A 214 24.83 2.64 -25.05
N ALA A 215 23.95 3.40 -24.38
CA ALA A 215 24.18 4.82 -24.13
C ALA A 215 25.43 5.02 -23.25
N PRO A 216 26.29 6.02 -23.54
CA PRO A 216 27.45 6.29 -22.70
C PRO A 216 27.06 6.64 -21.26
N ASN A 217 27.72 6.03 -20.27
CA ASN A 217 27.43 6.27 -18.84
C ASN A 217 27.40 7.76 -18.48
N LYS A 218 28.33 8.58 -19.01
CA LYS A 218 28.36 10.03 -18.77
C LYS A 218 27.07 10.72 -19.20
N THR A 219 26.50 10.33 -20.34
CA THR A 219 25.24 10.87 -20.86
C THR A 219 24.07 10.42 -19.99
N THR A 220 24.03 9.14 -19.62
CA THR A 220 23.01 8.59 -18.71
C THR A 220 23.00 9.30 -17.36
N VAL A 221 24.18 9.53 -16.77
CA VAL A 221 24.33 10.26 -15.49
C VAL A 221 23.78 11.68 -15.61
N ALA A 222 24.20 12.43 -16.63
CA ALA A 222 23.71 13.80 -16.83
C ALA A 222 22.20 13.86 -17.03
N MET A 223 21.62 12.88 -17.74
CA MET A 223 20.17 12.76 -17.92
C MET A 223 19.45 12.49 -16.59
N LEU A 224 19.95 11.54 -15.79
CA LEU A 224 19.34 11.19 -14.50
C LEU A 224 19.47 12.32 -13.47
N ASP A 225 20.60 13.03 -13.44
CA ASP A 225 20.77 14.22 -12.60
C ASP A 225 19.78 15.32 -13.01
N SER A 226 19.60 15.53 -14.33
CA SER A 226 18.60 16.46 -14.85
C SER A 226 17.17 16.05 -14.47
N LEU A 227 16.85 14.75 -14.54
CA LEU A 227 15.55 14.21 -14.14
C LEU A 227 15.29 14.38 -12.65
N ALA A 228 16.30 14.14 -11.80
CA ALA A 228 16.22 14.33 -10.36
C ALA A 228 16.03 15.81 -9.97
N GLY A 229 16.62 16.73 -10.75
CA GLY A 229 16.44 18.17 -10.59
C GLY A 229 15.06 18.69 -11.00
N GLN A 230 14.21 17.89 -11.66
CA GLN A 230 12.88 18.32 -12.05
C GLN A 230 11.95 18.41 -10.83
N ALA A 231 11.20 19.53 -10.74
CA ALA A 231 10.28 19.77 -9.63
C ALA A 231 9.24 18.65 -9.41
N PRO A 232 8.63 18.04 -10.46
CA PRO A 232 7.74 16.90 -10.27
C PRO A 232 8.41 15.68 -9.64
N THR A 233 9.64 15.35 -10.05
CA THR A 233 10.41 14.22 -9.49
C THR A 233 10.75 14.48 -8.02
N ALA A 234 11.28 15.67 -7.70
CA ALA A 234 11.59 16.07 -6.33
C ALA A 234 10.34 16.05 -5.44
N THR A 235 9.21 16.55 -5.96
CA THR A 235 7.92 16.52 -5.25
C THR A 235 7.46 15.09 -5.01
N ALA A 236 7.49 14.22 -6.02
CA ALA A 236 7.14 12.82 -5.88
C ALA A 236 8.02 12.11 -4.84
N THR A 237 9.32 12.41 -4.80
CA THR A 237 10.24 11.88 -3.79
C THR A 237 9.87 12.33 -2.38
N VAL A 238 9.60 13.62 -2.17
CA VAL A 238 9.17 14.13 -0.85
C VAL A 238 7.82 13.54 -0.43
N VAL A 239 6.83 13.52 -1.32
CA VAL A 239 5.50 12.95 -1.06
C VAL A 239 5.62 11.45 -0.78
N PHE A 240 6.43 10.73 -1.53
CA PHE A 240 6.71 9.32 -1.28
C PHE A 240 7.27 9.15 0.13
N VAL A 241 8.42 9.75 0.44
CA VAL A 241 9.12 9.58 1.71
C VAL A 241 8.24 9.96 2.91
N ALA A 242 7.70 11.18 2.92
CA ALA A 242 6.89 11.65 4.04
C ALA A 242 5.55 10.90 4.12
N GLY A 243 4.89 10.70 2.97
CA GLY A 243 3.56 10.09 2.90
C GLY A 243 3.53 8.63 3.34
N HIS A 244 4.50 7.81 2.94
CA HIS A 244 4.49 6.40 3.35
C HIS A 244 4.88 6.22 4.82
N ILE A 245 5.83 7.02 5.34
CA ILE A 245 6.25 6.94 6.75
C ILE A 245 5.12 7.44 7.66
N LEU A 246 4.68 8.67 7.47
CA LEU A 246 3.62 9.27 8.31
C LEU A 246 2.30 8.53 8.13
N GLY A 247 1.96 8.16 6.89
CA GLY A 247 0.76 7.40 6.58
C GLY A 247 0.71 6.07 7.33
N ALA A 248 1.78 5.27 7.31
CA ALA A 248 1.82 4.00 8.01
C ALA A 248 1.77 4.14 9.54
N ILE A 249 2.44 5.15 10.10
CA ILE A 249 2.37 5.45 11.54
C ILE A 249 0.92 5.79 11.93
N LEU A 250 0.27 6.68 11.20
CA LEU A 250 -1.13 7.05 11.45
C LEU A 250 -2.05 5.85 11.27
N LEU A 251 -1.79 5.00 10.27
CA LEU A 251 -2.56 3.79 10.00
C LEU A 251 -2.45 2.80 11.15
N ALA A 252 -1.24 2.59 11.69
CA ALA A 252 -1.02 1.79 12.88
C ALA A 252 -1.78 2.31 14.10
N LEU A 253 -1.73 3.62 14.36
CA LEU A 253 -2.48 4.27 15.44
C LEU A 253 -4.00 4.18 15.24
N ALA A 254 -4.46 4.16 13.99
CA ALA A 254 -5.86 3.97 13.65
C ALA A 254 -6.32 2.53 13.91
N LEU A 255 -5.45 1.56 13.57
CA LEU A 255 -5.71 0.12 13.68
C LEU A 255 -5.53 -0.43 15.11
N ARG A 256 -4.97 0.32 16.06
CA ARG A 256 -4.72 -0.17 17.44
C ARG A 256 -5.92 -0.72 18.20
N ARG A 257 -7.15 -0.47 17.73
CA ARG A 257 -8.40 -1.05 18.26
C ARG A 257 -8.91 -2.28 17.49
N ALA A 258 -8.36 -2.54 16.31
CA ALA A 258 -8.70 -3.67 15.44
C ALA A 258 -7.68 -4.82 15.50
N ILE A 259 -6.41 -4.52 15.81
CA ILE A 259 -5.32 -5.50 15.83
C ILE A 259 -4.62 -5.50 17.21
N PRO A 260 -3.89 -6.56 17.56
CA PRO A 260 -3.10 -6.60 18.79
C PRO A 260 -2.16 -5.40 18.90
N GLY A 261 -2.01 -4.85 20.11
CA GLY A 261 -1.21 -3.64 20.35
C GLY A 261 0.25 -3.79 19.89
N TRP A 262 0.84 -4.98 20.01
CA TRP A 262 2.20 -5.25 19.54
C TRP A 262 2.30 -5.18 18.00
N ALA A 263 1.26 -5.60 17.26
CA ALA A 263 1.24 -5.55 15.80
C ALA A 263 1.09 -4.11 15.31
N ALA A 264 0.25 -3.32 15.99
CA ALA A 264 0.16 -1.88 15.73
C ALA A 264 1.50 -1.17 16.02
N LEU A 265 2.17 -1.51 17.13
CA LEU A 265 3.48 -0.95 17.44
C LEU A 265 4.53 -1.34 16.39
N ALA A 266 4.58 -2.62 16.00
CA ALA A 266 5.49 -3.10 14.96
C ALA A 266 5.27 -2.36 13.63
N LEU A 267 4.02 -2.17 13.21
CA LEU A 267 3.68 -1.40 12.01
C LEU A 267 4.10 0.07 12.10
N ALA A 268 3.91 0.70 13.27
CA ALA A 268 4.29 2.09 13.47
C ALA A 268 5.81 2.30 13.42
N VAL A 269 6.57 1.38 14.01
CA VAL A 269 8.04 1.47 14.11
C VAL A 269 8.74 0.95 12.85
N SER A 270 8.09 0.10 12.05
CA SER A 270 8.72 -0.50 10.87
C SER A 270 9.14 0.52 9.81
N GLN A 271 8.37 1.59 9.58
CA GLN A 271 8.72 2.58 8.54
C GLN A 271 9.90 3.48 8.94
N PRO A 272 9.97 4.05 10.16
CA PRO A 272 11.17 4.75 10.61
C PRO A 272 12.42 3.87 10.58
N LEU A 273 12.31 2.62 11.05
CA LEU A 273 13.42 1.67 10.96
C LEU A 273 13.81 1.39 9.50
N HIS A 274 12.84 1.17 8.62
CA HIS A 274 13.10 1.00 7.19
C HIS A 274 13.87 2.18 6.60
N PHE A 275 13.49 3.42 6.93
CA PHE A 275 14.18 4.62 6.50
C PHE A 275 15.63 4.66 7.01
N ILE A 276 15.84 4.39 8.30
CA ILE A 276 17.18 4.31 8.91
C ILE A 276 18.02 3.25 8.18
N PHE A 277 17.48 2.04 7.96
CA PHE A 277 18.19 0.98 7.24
C PHE A 277 18.46 1.34 5.78
N ALA A 278 17.55 2.06 5.12
CA ALA A 278 17.72 2.48 3.74
C ALA A 278 18.77 3.58 3.58
N VAL A 279 18.93 4.47 4.56
CA VAL A 279 19.83 5.64 4.47
C VAL A 279 21.17 5.39 5.16
N LEU A 280 21.20 4.66 6.27
CA LEU A 280 22.40 4.54 7.10
C LEU A 280 23.12 3.21 6.96
N VAL A 281 22.46 2.17 6.43
CA VAL A 281 23.06 0.83 6.32
C VAL A 281 23.32 0.49 4.86
N PRO A 282 24.59 0.41 4.44
CA PRO A 282 24.93 -0.06 3.10
C PRO A 282 24.35 -1.47 2.85
N GLN A 283 23.62 -1.63 1.75
CA GLN A 283 23.05 -2.89 1.25
C GLN A 283 24.15 -3.96 1.06
N SER A 284 25.35 -3.52 0.67
CA SER A 284 26.54 -4.38 0.56
C SER A 284 26.88 -5.12 1.87
N ARG A 285 26.69 -4.49 3.03
CA ARG A 285 26.93 -5.12 4.35
C ARG A 285 25.81 -6.07 4.75
N ALA A 286 24.56 -5.73 4.45
CA ALA A 286 23.40 -6.56 4.77
C ALA A 286 23.43 -7.92 4.05
N ARG A 287 23.95 -7.97 2.82
CA ARG A 287 24.07 -9.21 2.03
C ARG A 287 25.07 -10.19 2.62
N CYS A 288 26.22 -9.70 3.07
CA CYS A 288 27.23 -10.56 3.69
C CYS A 288 26.73 -11.19 4.99
N GLY A 289 25.97 -10.45 5.81
CA GLY A 289 25.39 -10.95 7.06
C GLY A 289 24.41 -12.10 6.87
N CYS A 290 23.46 -11.97 5.94
CA CYS A 290 22.49 -13.05 5.65
C CYS A 290 23.15 -14.30 5.05
N LEU A 291 24.18 -14.14 4.20
CA LEU A 291 24.88 -15.29 3.61
C LEU A 291 25.70 -16.06 4.66
N VAL A 292 26.29 -15.36 5.62
CA VAL A 292 27.04 -15.98 6.75
C VAL A 292 26.08 -16.70 7.70
N ALA A 293 24.93 -16.10 8.03
CA ALA A 293 23.91 -16.74 8.87
C ALA A 293 23.31 -18.00 8.22
N TYR A 294 23.11 -17.99 6.90
CA TYR A 294 22.58 -19.15 6.18
C TYR A 294 23.61 -20.28 6.06
N ARG A 295 24.91 -19.96 5.88
CA ARG A 295 25.98 -20.95 5.76
C ARG A 295 26.38 -21.56 7.12
N GLY A 296 26.26 -20.80 8.22
CA GLY A 296 26.57 -21.28 9.57
C GLY A 296 25.56 -22.29 10.14
N GLY A 297 24.37 -22.43 9.56
CA GLY A 297 23.35 -23.38 10.00
C GLY A 297 23.51 -24.80 9.44
N ALA A 298 24.35 -25.00 8.42
CA ALA A 298 24.34 -26.23 7.62
C ALA A 298 25.40 -27.29 7.99
N GLY A 299 26.31 -27.04 8.93
CA GLY A 299 27.19 -28.13 9.40
C GLY A 299 28.46 -27.68 10.10
N GLY A 300 28.68 -28.20 11.30
CA GLY A 300 29.98 -28.16 11.96
C GLY A 300 29.92 -27.98 13.47
N ARG A 301 29.77 -29.08 14.21
CA ARG A 301 30.27 -29.15 15.60
C ARG A 301 31.79 -29.10 15.53
N GLY A 302 32.40 -27.93 15.56
CA GLY A 302 33.85 -27.80 15.54
C GLY A 302 34.35 -26.46 16.07
N ARG A 303 34.79 -26.46 17.34
CA ARG A 303 35.63 -25.47 18.05
C ARG A 303 35.27 -23.98 17.91
N ARG A 304 34.74 -23.42 19.01
CA ARG A 304 34.57 -21.98 19.22
C ARG A 304 35.94 -21.34 19.46
N HIS A 305 36.30 -20.35 18.64
CA HIS A 305 37.27 -19.33 19.05
C HIS A 305 36.51 -18.12 19.61
N PRO A 306 36.91 -17.59 20.78
CA PRO A 306 36.30 -16.40 21.36
C PRO A 306 36.84 -15.15 20.65
N THR A 307 35.99 -14.44 19.90
CA THR A 307 36.29 -13.09 19.41
C THR A 307 35.27 -12.08 19.95
N THR A 308 35.76 -10.87 20.18
CA THR A 308 35.31 -9.81 21.09
C THR A 308 34.13 -8.97 20.62
N THR A 309 33.07 -9.54 20.04
CA THR A 309 31.85 -8.80 19.65
C THR A 309 30.59 -9.27 20.37
N ALA A 310 30.74 -9.86 21.55
CA ALA A 310 29.63 -10.45 22.31
C ALA A 310 28.56 -9.41 22.74
N THR A 311 28.91 -8.14 22.90
CA THR A 311 27.95 -7.10 23.32
C THR A 311 27.08 -6.59 22.17
N GLU A 312 27.62 -6.45 20.96
CA GLU A 312 26.84 -6.06 19.76
C GLU A 312 25.96 -7.22 19.27
N GLU A 313 26.46 -8.45 19.34
CA GLU A 313 25.68 -9.63 18.96
C GLU A 313 24.51 -9.88 19.93
N LEU A 314 24.70 -9.62 21.22
CA LEU A 314 23.64 -9.76 22.23
C LEU A 314 22.59 -8.64 22.12
N ALA A 315 22.98 -7.42 21.75
CA ALA A 315 22.05 -6.31 21.53
C ALA A 315 21.18 -6.53 20.27
N MET A 316 21.78 -7.04 19.18
CA MET A 316 21.04 -7.41 17.96
C MET A 316 20.13 -8.63 18.20
N ARG A 317 20.58 -9.64 18.95
CA ARG A 317 19.72 -10.80 19.30
C ARG A 317 18.57 -10.42 20.24
N MET A 318 18.79 -9.60 21.26
CA MET A 318 17.71 -9.22 22.19
C MET A 318 16.61 -8.37 21.55
N ILE A 319 16.94 -7.51 20.57
CA ILE A 319 15.96 -6.64 19.91
C ILE A 319 15.35 -7.34 18.69
N ALA A 320 16.16 -8.03 17.88
CA ALA A 320 15.68 -8.63 16.65
C ALA A 320 15.00 -9.98 16.90
N GLU A 321 15.47 -10.84 17.80
CA GLU A 321 14.98 -12.22 17.89
C GLU A 321 13.52 -12.35 18.38
N PRO A 322 13.06 -11.67 19.45
CA PRO A 322 11.65 -11.73 19.83
C PRO A 322 10.73 -10.98 18.85
N LEU A 323 11.26 -9.99 18.12
CA LEU A 323 10.50 -9.21 17.16
C LEU A 323 10.43 -9.91 15.80
N PHE A 324 11.49 -10.59 15.34
CA PHE A 324 11.53 -11.36 14.09
C PHE A 324 10.90 -12.74 14.24
N GLN A 325 11.01 -13.41 15.39
CA GLN A 325 10.27 -14.65 15.63
C GLN A 325 8.76 -14.39 15.78
N ARG A 326 8.36 -13.26 16.38
CA ARG A 326 6.92 -12.91 16.51
C ARG A 326 6.35 -12.24 15.26
N VAL A 327 7.10 -11.36 14.58
CA VAL A 327 6.67 -10.70 13.34
C VAL A 327 6.85 -11.61 12.12
N GLY A 328 7.92 -12.40 12.04
CA GLY A 328 8.10 -13.40 10.99
C GLY A 328 7.08 -14.53 11.07
N ALA A 329 6.69 -14.97 12.28
CA ALA A 329 5.58 -15.90 12.46
C ALA A 329 4.21 -15.22 12.21
N ALA A 330 4.03 -13.94 12.55
CA ALA A 330 2.73 -13.27 12.41
C ALA A 330 2.47 -12.63 11.03
N VAL A 331 3.48 -12.39 10.20
CA VAL A 331 3.27 -12.09 8.77
C VAL A 331 2.76 -13.34 8.04
N VAL A 332 2.98 -14.53 8.60
CA VAL A 332 2.46 -15.82 8.11
C VAL A 332 1.19 -16.27 8.88
N PHE A 333 0.97 -15.78 10.10
CA PHE A 333 -0.22 -16.07 10.92
C PHE A 333 -0.91 -14.79 11.41
N ILE A 334 -1.78 -14.25 10.57
CA ILE A 334 -2.95 -13.48 11.03
C ILE A 334 -4.16 -14.40 10.78
N PRO A 335 -4.85 -14.92 11.83
CA PRO A 335 -6.12 -15.64 11.66
C PRO A 335 -7.27 -14.74 11.20
#